data_AF-A0A9P4Y200-F1
#
_entry.id   AF-A0A9P4Y200-F1
#
_cell.length_a   1.000
_cell.length_b   1.000
_cell.length_c   1.000
_cell.angle_alpha   90.00
_cell.angle_beta   90.00
_cell.angle_gamma   90.00
#
_symmetry.space_group_name_H-M   'P 1'
#
loop_
_entity.id
_entity.type
_entity.pdbx_description
1 polymer ?
#
loop_
_entity_poly.entity_id
_entity_poly.type
_entity_poly.pdbx_seq_one_letter_code
_entity_poly.pdbx_strand_id
1 'polypeptide(L)'
;AGADFGSCTPTMDFQFGRAQFNRKATEGTFFPTDATLVANSGQSDALNPNIITNFICDQLTNVCNANDAAKTACASAQAQVQSLGTKDASTATAFNSALGF
;
A
#
# COMPACT_ATOMS: atom_id res chain seq x y z
N ALA A 1 16.88 4.28 16.07
CA ALA A 1 15.74 5.17 15.74
C ALA A 1 14.62 4.31 15.19
N GLY A 2 13.36 4.68 15.42
CA GLY A 2 12.20 3.97 14.87
C GLY A 2 12.03 4.18 13.36
N ALA A 3 11.02 3.54 12.78
CA ALA A 3 10.61 3.80 11.40
C ALA A 3 10.19 5.27 11.26
N ASP A 4 10.76 5.95 10.28
CA ASP A 4 10.37 7.29 9.84
C ASP A 4 10.03 7.22 8.35
N PHE A 5 8.76 7.38 8.03
CA PHE A 5 8.24 7.30 6.67
C PHE A 5 8.36 8.62 5.90
N GLY A 6 9.00 9.63 6.51
CA GLY A 6 9.24 10.94 5.94
C GLY A 6 7.94 11.69 5.65
N SER A 7 7.74 12.12 4.41
CA SER A 7 6.56 12.91 4.01
C SER A 7 5.31 12.09 3.72
N CYS A 8 5.39 10.75 3.81
CA CYS A 8 4.30 9.86 3.43
C CYS A 8 3.65 9.15 4.63
N THR A 9 2.38 8.81 4.46
CA THR A 9 1.59 7.89 5.29
C THR A 9 1.31 6.62 4.46
N PRO A 10 2.30 5.70 4.32
CA PRO A 10 2.32 4.62 3.31
C PRO A 10 1.27 3.53 3.57
N THR A 11 0.01 3.86 3.37
CA THR A 11 -1.15 3.05 3.69
C THR A 11 -1.87 2.59 2.43
N MET A 12 -2.60 1.50 2.55
CA MET A 12 -3.42 0.89 1.50
C MET A 12 -4.85 0.74 1.99
N ASP A 13 -5.82 0.89 1.10
CA ASP A 13 -7.21 0.51 1.34
C ASP A 13 -7.67 -0.61 0.39
N PHE A 14 -8.85 -1.17 0.69
CA PHE A 14 -9.55 -2.11 -0.16
C PHE A 14 -11.00 -1.64 -0.31
N GLN A 15 -11.46 -1.48 -1.55
CA GLN A 15 -12.82 -1.05 -1.84
C GLN A 15 -13.39 -1.82 -3.02
N PHE A 16 -14.70 -2.04 -2.99
CA PHE A 16 -15.45 -2.52 -4.14
C PHE A 16 -15.87 -1.38 -5.05
N GLY A 17 -16.00 -1.64 -6.35
CA GLY A 17 -16.73 -0.74 -7.25
C GLY A 17 -16.05 0.61 -7.51
N ARG A 18 -14.71 0.63 -7.65
CA ARG A 18 -13.98 1.80 -8.14
C ARG A 18 -14.27 2.07 -9.62
N ALA A 19 -15.41 2.69 -9.89
CA ALA A 19 -15.88 2.98 -11.26
C ALA A 19 -14.89 3.86 -12.05
N GLN A 20 -14.14 4.73 -11.37
CA GLN A 20 -13.07 5.54 -11.99
C GLN A 20 -11.93 4.72 -12.59
N PHE A 21 -11.79 3.45 -12.17
CA PHE A 21 -10.85 2.47 -12.70
C PHE A 21 -11.56 1.31 -13.43
N ASN A 22 -12.79 1.53 -13.89
CA ASN A 22 -13.63 0.55 -14.59
C ASN A 22 -13.89 -0.75 -13.80
N ARG A 23 -13.92 -0.70 -12.46
CA ARG A 23 -14.25 -1.85 -11.62
C ARG A 23 -15.75 -2.02 -11.44
N LYS A 24 -16.21 -3.27 -11.46
CA LYS A 24 -17.61 -3.61 -11.15
C LYS A 24 -17.91 -3.42 -9.67
N ALA A 25 -19.18 -3.20 -9.33
CA ALA A 25 -19.62 -3.05 -7.93
C ALA A 25 -19.28 -4.26 -7.02
N THR A 26 -19.06 -5.43 -7.61
CA THR A 26 -18.68 -6.68 -6.90
C THR A 26 -17.20 -7.01 -7.02
N GLU A 27 -16.40 -6.15 -7.64
CA GLU A 27 -14.96 -6.33 -7.84
C GLU A 27 -14.19 -5.47 -6.84
N GLY A 28 -13.53 -6.14 -5.90
CA GLY A 28 -12.76 -5.49 -4.85
C GLY A 28 -11.31 -5.26 -5.27
N THR A 29 -10.80 -4.06 -5.03
CA THR A 29 -9.45 -3.65 -5.42
C THR A 29 -8.72 -2.87 -4.35
N PHE A 30 -7.41 -2.97 -4.41
CA PHE A 30 -6.45 -2.30 -3.55
C PHE A 30 -5.99 -0.98 -4.17
N PHE A 31 -5.77 0.03 -3.34
CA PHE A 31 -5.26 1.32 -3.78
C PHE A 31 -4.40 1.97 -2.67
N PRO A 32 -3.34 2.72 -3.00
CA PRO A 32 -2.60 3.50 -2.01
C PRO A 32 -3.45 4.68 -1.54
N THR A 33 -3.44 4.99 -0.25
CA THR A 33 -4.26 6.08 0.32
C THR A 33 -3.50 7.36 0.60
N ASP A 34 -2.18 7.33 0.57
CA ASP A 34 -1.35 8.52 0.75
C ASP A 34 -1.51 9.49 -0.45
N ALA A 35 -1.84 10.75 -0.18
CA ALA A 35 -2.09 11.73 -1.22
C ALA A 35 -0.83 12.05 -2.06
N THR A 36 0.35 12.07 -1.42
CA THR A 36 1.63 12.29 -2.11
C THR A 36 1.92 11.13 -3.06
N LEU A 37 1.66 9.90 -2.63
CA LEU A 37 1.80 8.73 -3.48
C LEU A 37 0.81 8.79 -4.64
N VAL A 38 -0.48 8.98 -4.37
CA VAL A 38 -1.53 9.04 -5.40
C VAL A 38 -1.19 10.09 -6.46
N ALA A 39 -0.76 11.29 -6.06
CA ALA A 39 -0.42 12.38 -6.97
C ALA A 39 0.81 12.09 -7.87
N ASN A 40 1.77 11.31 -7.37
CA ASN A 40 3.02 11.01 -8.09
C ASN A 40 3.04 9.63 -8.76
N SER A 41 1.96 8.84 -8.60
CA SER A 41 2.03 7.40 -8.78
C SER A 41 1.99 6.91 -10.22
N GLY A 42 1.22 7.58 -11.11
CA GLY A 42 0.74 6.93 -12.34
C GLY A 42 0.03 5.58 -12.10
N GLN A 43 -0.18 5.18 -10.84
CA GLN A 43 -0.61 3.86 -10.43
C GLN A 43 -2.11 3.89 -10.22
N SER A 44 -2.81 2.99 -10.92
CA SER A 44 -4.23 2.74 -10.70
C SER A 44 -4.44 1.72 -9.59
N ASP A 45 -5.70 1.36 -9.33
CA ASP A 45 -6.03 0.25 -8.44
C ASP A 45 -5.53 -1.11 -8.97
N ALA A 46 -5.43 -2.09 -8.07
CA ALA A 46 -5.05 -3.45 -8.45
C ALA A 46 -5.88 -4.52 -7.72
N LEU A 47 -6.10 -5.63 -8.41
CA LEU A 47 -6.71 -6.84 -7.84
C LEU A 47 -5.73 -7.64 -6.97
N ASN A 48 -4.43 -7.46 -7.21
CA ASN A 48 -3.38 -8.14 -6.46
C ASN A 48 -2.77 -7.15 -5.45
N PRO A 49 -2.89 -7.40 -4.13
CA PRO A 49 -2.37 -6.50 -3.11
C PRO A 49 -0.85 -6.33 -3.21
N ASN A 50 -0.11 -7.36 -3.65
CA ASN A 50 1.34 -7.29 -3.80
C ASN A 50 1.80 -6.21 -4.78
N ILE A 51 0.97 -5.85 -5.78
CA ILE A 51 1.28 -4.76 -6.71
C ILE A 51 1.27 -3.41 -5.98
N ILE A 52 0.25 -3.19 -5.13
CA ILE A 52 0.10 -1.94 -4.39
C ILE A 52 1.13 -1.84 -3.28
N THR A 53 1.41 -2.93 -2.54
CA THR A 53 2.46 -2.91 -1.52
C THR A 53 3.85 -2.74 -2.13
N ASN A 54 4.12 -3.32 -3.32
CA ASN A 54 5.35 -3.05 -4.07
C ASN A 54 5.48 -1.55 -4.37
N PHE A 55 4.45 -0.99 -4.99
CA PHE A 55 4.41 0.42 -5.32
C PHE A 55 4.63 1.32 -4.08
N ILE A 56 3.89 1.09 -2.99
CA ILE A 56 4.00 1.90 -1.77
C ILE A 56 5.44 1.88 -1.22
N CYS A 57 6.05 0.70 -1.09
CA CYS A 57 7.39 0.60 -0.52
C CYS A 57 8.48 1.16 -1.45
N ASP A 58 8.31 1.07 -2.78
CA ASP A 58 9.24 1.71 -3.72
C ASP A 58 9.23 3.24 -3.55
N GLN A 59 8.04 3.82 -3.34
CA GLN A 59 7.92 5.27 -3.16
C GLN A 59 8.52 5.79 -1.84
N LEU A 60 8.70 4.92 -0.84
CA LEU A 60 9.43 5.29 0.37
C LEU A 60 10.86 5.76 0.07
N THR A 61 11.48 5.17 -0.97
CA THR A 61 12.81 5.58 -1.44
C THR A 61 12.75 6.76 -2.40
N ASN A 62 11.76 6.76 -3.30
CA ASN A 62 11.76 7.70 -4.44
C ASN A 62 11.16 9.07 -4.12
N VAL A 63 10.17 9.13 -3.22
CA VAL A 63 9.36 10.34 -2.99
C VAL A 63 9.29 10.72 -1.53
N CYS A 64 9.19 9.73 -0.63
CA CYS A 64 8.87 10.00 0.77
C CYS A 64 10.07 10.44 1.62
N ASN A 65 11.30 10.25 1.15
CA ASN A 65 12.52 10.47 1.92
C ASN A 65 12.52 9.67 3.25
N ALA A 66 12.04 8.42 3.20
CA ALA A 66 11.94 7.56 4.37
C ALA A 66 13.32 7.02 4.80
N ASN A 67 13.46 6.73 6.09
CA ASN A 67 14.68 6.14 6.65
C ASN A 67 14.75 4.62 6.40
N ASP A 68 15.92 4.02 6.68
CA ASP A 68 16.15 2.59 6.44
C ASP A 68 15.28 1.68 7.32
N ALA A 69 14.92 2.14 8.52
CA ALA A 69 14.01 1.41 9.41
C ALA A 69 12.60 1.31 8.81
N ALA A 70 12.09 2.39 8.22
CA ALA A 70 10.80 2.40 7.52
C ALA A 70 10.80 1.51 6.28
N LYS A 71 11.87 1.56 5.46
CA LYS A 71 12.01 0.68 4.30
C LYS A 71 12.04 -0.80 4.69
N THR A 72 12.76 -1.13 5.77
CA THR A 72 12.82 -2.49 6.32
C THR A 72 11.46 -2.96 6.84
N ALA A 73 10.73 -2.09 7.54
CA ALA A 73 9.37 -2.38 8.00
C ALA A 73 8.42 -2.64 6.81
N CYS A 74 8.52 -1.83 5.75
CA CYS A 74 7.73 -2.00 4.53
C CYS A 74 8.03 -3.31 3.78
N ALA A 75 9.30 -3.69 3.65
CA ALA A 75 9.67 -4.99 3.09
C ALA A 75 9.11 -6.17 3.92
N SER A 76 9.09 -6.03 5.25
CA SER A 76 8.50 -7.05 6.13
C SER A 76 6.96 -7.12 5.98
N ALA A 77 6.30 -5.96 5.87
CA ALA A 77 4.86 -5.87 5.63
C ALA A 77 4.47 -6.46 4.26
N GLN A 78 5.28 -6.25 3.22
CA GLN A 78 5.11 -6.90 1.91
C GLN A 78 5.19 -8.42 2.01
N ALA A 79 6.21 -8.95 2.69
CA ALA A 79 6.37 -10.39 2.88
C ALA A 79 5.19 -10.98 3.64
N GLN A 80 4.67 -10.27 4.65
CA GLN A 80 3.46 -10.65 5.37
C GLN A 80 2.24 -10.71 4.44
N VAL A 81 2.01 -9.67 3.62
CA VAL A 81 0.91 -9.66 2.63
C VAL A 81 1.03 -10.82 1.65
N GLN A 82 2.24 -11.09 1.16
CA GLN A 82 2.50 -12.22 0.27
C GLN A 82 2.17 -13.56 0.96
N SER A 83 2.53 -13.72 2.23
CA SER A 83 2.25 -14.92 3.02
C SER A 83 0.77 -15.08 3.36
N LEU A 84 0.02 -14.00 3.56
CA LEU A 84 -1.40 -14.07 3.88
C LEU A 84 -2.22 -14.65 2.72
N GLY A 85 -1.88 -14.26 1.49
CA GLY A 85 -2.59 -14.70 0.28
C GLY A 85 -4.05 -14.23 0.17
N THR A 86 -4.57 -13.52 1.17
CA THR A 86 -5.91 -12.93 1.15
C THR A 86 -5.97 -11.77 0.15
N LYS A 87 -7.19 -11.47 -0.34
CA LYS A 87 -7.45 -10.41 -1.32
C LYS A 87 -8.72 -9.64 -0.94
N ASP A 88 -8.78 -9.25 0.32
CA ASP A 88 -9.88 -8.52 0.90
C ASP A 88 -9.36 -7.44 1.88
N ALA A 89 -10.27 -6.78 2.60
CA ALA A 89 -9.94 -5.72 3.53
C ALA A 89 -8.94 -6.15 4.62
N SER A 90 -8.92 -7.43 5.02
CA SER A 90 -7.96 -7.93 6.02
C SER A 90 -6.51 -7.79 5.54
N THR A 91 -6.25 -7.88 4.23
CA THR A 91 -4.92 -7.70 3.66
C THR A 91 -4.43 -6.26 3.81
N ALA A 92 -5.31 -5.28 3.56
CA ALA A 92 -5.01 -3.87 3.73
C ALA A 92 -4.78 -3.53 5.21
N THR A 93 -5.65 -4.04 6.10
CA THR A 93 -5.48 -3.88 7.56
C THR A 93 -4.15 -4.46 8.03
N ALA A 94 -3.78 -5.67 7.59
CA ALA A 94 -2.53 -6.31 7.99
C ALA A 94 -1.30 -5.51 7.52
N PHE A 95 -1.31 -5.01 6.29
CA PHE A 95 -0.24 -4.15 5.78
C PHE A 95 -0.09 -2.86 6.60
N ASN A 96 -1.19 -2.12 6.82
CA ASN A 96 -1.17 -0.87 7.56
C ASN A 96 -0.73 -1.07 9.01
N SER A 97 -1.25 -2.13 9.66
CA SER A 97 -0.88 -2.47 11.05
C SER A 97 0.59 -2.81 11.18
N ALA A 98 1.18 -3.51 10.19
CA ALA A 98 2.60 -3.83 10.19
C ALA A 98 3.52 -2.59 10.09
N LEU A 99 2.99 -1.48 9.57
CA LEU A 99 3.67 -0.19 9.50
C LEU A 99 3.33 0.76 10.66
N GLY A 100 2.37 0.38 11.52
CA GLY A 100 1.95 1.17 12.67
C GLY A 100 0.83 2.18 12.40
N PHE A 101 -0.01 1.94 11.38
CA PHE A 101 -1.18 2.74 11.02
C PHE A 101 -2.50 2.00 11.24
#